data_AF-A0A523X140-F1
#
_entry.id   AF-A0A523X140-F1
#
_cell.length_a   1.000
_cell.length_b   1.000
_cell.length_c   1.000
_cell.angle_alpha   90.00
_cell.angle_beta   90.00
_cell.angle_gamma   90.00
#
_symmetry.space_group_name_H-M   'P 1'
#
loop_
_entity.id
_entity.type
_entity.pdbx_description
1 polymer ?
#
loop_
_entity_poly.entity_id
_entity_poly.type
_entity_poly.pdbx_seq_one_letter_code
_entity_poly.pdbx_strand_id
1 'polypeptide(L)'
;WMKKGGVYKIQIDLDATSNYFKKGHRIRVQVSSSDFPLFERNLNTGGNNYDETKWIVAENTIHHSKEFPSHIVLPIIPAKKENK
;
A
#
# COMPACT_ATOMS: atom_id res chain seq x y z
N TRP A 1 -0.62 -1.21 -19.52
CA TRP A 1 -0.52 -2.56 -18.91
C TRP A 1 0.87 -2.76 -18.32
N MET A 2 0.95 -3.36 -17.13
CA MET A 2 2.22 -3.77 -16.51
C MET A 2 2.72 -5.03 -17.21
N LYS A 3 4.04 -5.15 -17.37
CA LYS A 3 4.68 -6.35 -17.93
C LYS A 3 5.02 -7.31 -16.79
N LYS A 4 4.85 -8.62 -17.03
CA LYS A 4 5.25 -9.67 -16.07
C LYS A 4 6.72 -9.51 -15.70
N GLY A 5 7.04 -9.52 -14.40
CA GLY A 5 8.38 -9.33 -13.87
C GLY A 5 8.90 -7.89 -13.93
N GLY A 6 8.14 -6.94 -14.48
CA GLY A 6 8.51 -5.53 -14.43
C GLY A 6 8.35 -4.96 -13.02
N VAL A 7 9.31 -4.13 -12.59
CA VAL A 7 9.26 -3.42 -11.32
C VAL A 7 8.70 -2.01 -11.57
N TYR A 8 7.68 -1.64 -10.81
CA TYR A 8 6.97 -0.37 -11.00
C TYR A 8 6.85 0.37 -9.67
N LYS A 9 7.18 1.66 -9.67
CA LYS A 9 6.84 2.55 -8.56
C LYS A 9 5.36 2.90 -8.66
N ILE A 10 4.61 2.58 -7.62
CA ILE A 10 3.21 2.96 -7.47
C ILE A 10 3.06 3.97 -6.34
N GLN A 11 2.10 4.87 -6.46
CA GLN A 11 1.69 5.79 -5.41
C GLN A 11 0.28 5.41 -4.96
N ILE A 12 0.11 5.21 -3.66
CA ILE A 12 -1.16 4.83 -3.04
C ILE A 12 -1.55 5.97 -2.11
N ASP A 13 -2.73 6.52 -2.30
CA ASP A 13 -3.34 7.44 -1.34
C ASP A 13 -3.98 6.62 -0.21
N LEU A 14 -3.68 6.98 1.04
CA LEU A 14 -4.08 6.24 2.23
C LEU A 14 -5.15 6.97 3.05
N ASP A 15 -5.71 8.05 2.50
CA ASP A 15 -6.57 8.99 3.19
C ASP A 15 -5.92 9.59 4.46
N ALA A 16 -6.68 10.39 5.20
CA ALA A 16 -6.20 11.08 6.38
C ALA A 16 -6.51 10.29 7.67
N THR A 17 -5.58 10.34 8.62
CA THR A 17 -5.82 9.92 10.01
C THR A 17 -5.11 10.86 10.98
N SER A 18 -5.57 10.89 12.23
CA SER A 18 -4.91 11.59 13.34
C SER A 18 -4.84 10.64 14.53
N ASN A 19 -3.64 10.18 14.85
CA ASN A 19 -3.45 9.20 15.91
C ASN A 19 -2.15 9.45 16.69
N TYR A 20 -2.23 9.31 18.01
CA TYR A 20 -1.07 9.33 18.90
C TYR A 20 -0.66 7.90 19.28
N PHE A 21 0.54 7.50 18.85
CA PHE A 21 1.13 6.22 19.23
C PHE A 21 1.87 6.37 20.57
N LYS A 22 1.24 5.91 21.65
CA LYS A 22 1.81 5.91 23.01
C LYS A 22 3.05 5.02 23.12
N LYS A 23 3.82 5.20 24.19
CA LYS A 23 4.92 4.29 24.55
C LYS A 23 4.41 2.84 24.57
N GLY A 24 5.14 1.95 23.90
CA GLY A 24 4.77 0.53 23.75
C GLY A 24 3.92 0.22 22.52
N HIS A 25 3.29 1.22 21.88
CA HIS A 25 2.61 1.01 20.61
C HIS A 25 3.61 0.84 19.47
N ARG A 26 3.15 0.26 18.36
CA ARG A 26 3.92 0.10 17.12
C ARG A 26 3.10 0.58 15.94
N ILE A 27 3.78 1.18 14.97
CA ILE A 27 3.22 1.43 13.65
C ILE A 27 3.43 0.14 12.85
N ARG A 28 2.35 -0.37 12.25
CA ARG A 28 2.38 -1.55 11.38
C ARG A 28 1.79 -1.17 10.04
N VAL A 29 2.51 -1.49 8.97
CA VAL A 29 2.03 -1.39 7.60
C VAL A 29 1.70 -2.80 7.13
N GLN A 30 0.51 -2.98 6.55
CA GLN A 30 0.11 -4.22 5.89
C GLN A 30 -0.02 -3.93 4.40
N VAL A 31 0.58 -4.78 3.58
CA VAL A 31 0.51 -4.66 2.12
C VAL A 31 -0.17 -5.91 1.60
N SER A 32 -1.20 -5.72 0.78
CA SER A 32 -1.97 -6.77 0.14
C SER A 32 -2.32 -6.30 -1.28
N SER A 33 -2.93 -7.17 -2.07
CA SER A 33 -3.41 -6.86 -3.42
C SER A 33 -4.93 -6.98 -3.53
N SER A 34 -5.62 -7.01 -2.38
CA SER A 34 -7.08 -7.02 -2.29
C SER A 34 -7.56 -6.52 -0.94
N ASP A 35 -8.70 -5.86 -0.93
CA ASP A 35 -9.48 -5.51 0.25
C ASP A 35 -10.98 -5.68 -0.08
N PHE A 36 -11.40 -6.94 -0.17
CA PHE A 36 -12.79 -7.31 -0.47
C PHE A 36 -13.59 -7.45 0.86
N PRO A 37 -14.82 -6.93 0.96
CA PRO A 37 -15.67 -6.45 -0.13
C PRO A 37 -15.63 -4.94 -0.41
N LEU A 38 -14.72 -4.18 0.24
CA LEU A 38 -14.65 -2.73 0.05
C LEU A 38 -14.33 -2.35 -1.41
N PHE A 39 -13.37 -3.06 -2.01
CA PHE A 39 -13.07 -2.97 -3.44
C PHE A 39 -13.36 -4.29 -4.15
N GLU A 40 -13.80 -4.19 -5.41
CA GLU A 40 -13.90 -5.34 -6.29
C GLU A 40 -12.53 -6.01 -6.45
N ARG A 41 -12.53 -7.35 -6.51
CA ARG A 41 -11.29 -8.11 -6.72
C ARG A 41 -10.79 -7.88 -8.14
N ASN A 42 -9.50 -7.59 -8.32
CA ASN A 42 -8.86 -7.60 -9.64
C ASN A 42 -8.62 -9.05 -10.09
N LEU A 43 -9.12 -9.43 -11.27
CA LEU A 43 -8.98 -10.79 -11.81
C LEU A 43 -7.59 -11.07 -12.43
N ASN A 44 -6.72 -10.05 -12.49
CA ASN A 44 -5.31 -10.12 -12.93
C ASN A 44 -5.09 -10.55 -14.39
N THR A 45 -6.13 -10.47 -15.22
CA THR A 45 -6.12 -10.77 -16.66
C THR A 45 -5.66 -9.58 -17.51
N GLY A 46 -5.86 -8.36 -16.98
CA GLY A 46 -5.77 -7.14 -17.75
C GLY A 46 -6.95 -6.90 -18.69
N GLY A 47 -8.08 -7.56 -18.45
CA GLY A 47 -9.32 -7.35 -19.19
C GLY A 47 -10.33 -6.47 -18.44
N ASN A 48 -11.60 -6.65 -18.79
CA ASN A 48 -12.73 -5.94 -18.20
C ASN A 48 -13.21 -6.65 -16.93
N ASN A 49 -12.83 -6.11 -15.77
CA ASN A 49 -13.09 -6.76 -14.48
C ASN A 49 -14.59 -6.99 -14.16
N TYR A 50 -15.51 -6.25 -14.79
CA TYR A 50 -16.94 -6.27 -14.52
C TYR A 50 -17.73 -7.39 -15.24
N ASP A 51 -17.20 -7.93 -16.35
CA ASP A 51 -17.87 -8.98 -17.15
C ASP A 51 -17.01 -10.25 -17.33
N GLU A 52 -15.78 -10.24 -16.83
CA GLU A 52 -14.90 -11.40 -16.83
C GLU A 52 -15.28 -12.43 -15.75
N THR A 53 -15.19 -13.71 -16.11
CA THR A 53 -15.47 -14.85 -15.22
C THR A 53 -14.23 -15.69 -14.93
N LYS A 54 -13.13 -15.45 -15.63
CA LYS A 54 -11.86 -16.15 -15.49
C LYS A 54 -10.86 -15.24 -14.79
N TRP A 55 -10.05 -15.83 -13.91
CA TRP A 55 -8.99 -15.12 -13.21
C TRP A 55 -7.66 -15.84 -13.33
N ILE A 56 -6.59 -15.10 -13.04
CA ILE A 56 -5.23 -15.63 -12.98
C ILE A 56 -4.66 -15.35 -11.58
N VAL A 57 -3.96 -16.32 -11.02
CA VAL A 57 -3.21 -16.13 -9.77
C VAL A 57 -1.98 -15.28 -10.08
N ALA A 58 -1.85 -14.15 -9.37
CA ALA A 58 -0.70 -13.26 -9.49
C ALA A 58 0.23 -13.42 -8.28
N GLU A 59 1.51 -13.65 -8.56
CA GLU A 59 2.57 -13.59 -7.54
C GLU A 59 3.13 -12.18 -7.47
N ASN A 60 2.72 -11.44 -6.43
CA ASN A 60 3.08 -10.04 -6.26
C ASN A 60 4.28 -9.92 -5.32
N THR A 61 5.30 -9.18 -5.75
CA THR A 61 6.53 -8.96 -4.97
C THR A 61 6.65 -7.48 -4.58
N ILE A 62 6.87 -7.22 -3.29
CA ILE A 62 7.18 -5.87 -2.80
C ILE A 62 8.69 -5.73 -2.71
N HIS A 63 9.26 -4.91 -3.58
CA HIS A 63 10.68 -4.57 -3.52
C HIS A 63 10.90 -3.50 -2.44
N HIS A 64 11.74 -3.79 -1.46
CA HIS A 64 12.11 -2.85 -0.40
C HIS A 64 13.62 -2.96 -0.15
N SER A 65 14.38 -2.08 -0.80
CA SER A 65 15.84 -2.03 -0.73
C SER A 65 16.33 -0.59 -0.90
N LYS A 66 17.65 -0.37 -0.88
CA LYS A 66 18.24 0.94 -1.19
C LYS A 66 17.96 1.38 -2.63
N GLU A 67 17.95 0.43 -3.57
CA GLU A 67 17.64 0.68 -4.99
C GLU A 67 16.12 0.87 -5.22
N PHE A 68 15.29 0.12 -4.49
CA PHE A 68 13.84 0.20 -4.54
C PHE A 68 13.26 0.59 -3.17
N PRO A 69 13.32 1.90 -2.79
CA PRO A 69 13.00 2.34 -1.44
C PRO A 69 11.49 2.51 -1.24
N SER A 70 10.73 1.41 -1.30
CA SER A 70 9.31 1.43 -0.92
C SER A 70 9.13 1.92 0.52
N HIS A 71 8.22 2.87 0.75
CA HIS A 71 8.04 3.49 2.07
C HIS A 71 6.61 3.99 2.26
N ILE A 72 6.24 4.24 3.51
CA ILE A 72 5.07 5.04 3.88
C ILE A 72 5.53 6.44 4.30
N VAL A 73 4.80 7.47 3.87
CA VAL A 73 5.04 8.84 4.30
C VAL A 73 4.08 9.15 5.44
N LEU A 74 4.62 9.43 6.63
CA LEU A 74 3.82 9.81 7.79
C LEU A 74 3.97 11.31 8.07
N PRO A 75 2.87 12.07 8.18
CA PRO A 75 2.91 13.48 8.53
C PRO A 75 3.15 13.63 10.04
N ILE A 76 4.41 13.52 10.46
CA ILE A 76 4.78 13.64 11.88
C ILE A 76 4.60 15.08 12.34
N ILE A 77 3.71 15.27 13.32
CA ILE A 77 3.53 16.57 13.99
C ILE A 77 4.65 16.75 15.03
N PRO A 78 5.49 17.80 14.93
CA PRO A 78 6.55 18.04 15.91
C PRO A 78 5.98 18.26 17.31
N ALA A 79 6.66 17.73 18.33
CA ALA A 79 6.36 18.09 19.70
C ALA A 79 6.58 19.60 19.89
N LYS A 80 5.65 20.26 20.59
CA LYS A 80 5.82 21.66 21.00
C LYS A 80 7.10 21.75 21.83
N LYS A 81 8.03 22.63 21.47
CA LYS A 81 9.17 22.94 22.36
C LYS A 81 8.58 23.57 23.62
N GLU A 82 8.80 22.94 24.78
CA GLU A 82 8.56 23.62 26.05
C GLU A 82 9.58 24.75 26.16
N ASN A 83 9.09 25.99 26.17
CA ASN A 83 9.91 27.12 26.61
C ASN A 83 10.12 26.91 28.11
N LYS A 84 11.33 26.51 28.49
CA LYS A 84 11.82 26.70 29.86
C LYS A 84 12.02 28.18 30.12
#